data_AF-A0A4Y7T8V1-F1
#
_entry.id   AF-A0A4Y7T8V1-F1
#
_cell.length_a   1.000
_cell.length_b   1.000
_cell.length_c   1.000
_cell.angle_alpha   90.00
_cell.angle_beta   90.00
_cell.angle_gamma   90.00
#
_symmetry.space_group_name_H-M   'P 1'
#
loop_
_entity.id
_entity.type
_entity.pdbx_description
1 polymer ?
#
loop_
_entity_poly.entity_id
_entity_poly.type
_entity_poly.pdbx_seq_one_letter_code
_entity_poly.pdbx_strand_id
1 'polypeptide(L)'
;MEIYDQLRPNCDKLLEAYHTNLDDVQKLQETLIRDILPSVTDELNLTPDATEWAEEWLSDTATIFRIARRNQYTKSFTLEAIRKNLVWRLDNLWPPSNPIPMSNVHCIPPDIALDPFGRPIGVLQFFETVRRDLQQMGKANLTFQRAGLDIMTWAVREVIPRYPGMLAGVFILNYSWAHSGMWNVVKRILPTSCLEQSLLPIR
;
A
#
# COMPACT_ATOMS: atom_id res chain seq x y z
N MET A 1 15.89 13.64 16.76
CA MET A 1 15.75 12.69 17.90
C MET A 1 14.28 12.46 18.23
N GLU A 2 13.44 13.50 18.32
CA GLU A 2 12.00 13.37 18.67
C GLU A 2 11.15 12.41 17.81
N ILE A 3 11.37 12.35 16.49
CA ILE A 3 10.54 11.51 15.59
C ILE A 3 10.75 10.02 15.83
N TYR A 4 11.99 9.62 16.09
CA TYR A 4 12.34 8.22 16.31
C TYR A 4 11.73 7.70 17.61
N ASP A 5 11.79 8.51 18.67
CA ASP A 5 11.21 8.18 19.98
C ASP A 5 9.67 8.12 19.93
N GLN A 6 9.03 8.89 19.04
CA GLN A 6 7.57 8.82 18.82
C GLN A 6 7.14 7.57 18.04
N LEU A 7 7.97 7.07 17.12
CA LEU A 7 7.64 5.92 16.26
C LEU A 7 8.02 4.58 16.89
N ARG A 8 9.01 4.54 17.78
CA ARG A 8 9.47 3.33 18.46
C ARG A 8 8.35 2.58 19.20
N PRO A 9 7.50 3.22 20.04
CA PRO A 9 6.42 2.52 20.74
C PRO A 9 5.43 1.83 19.81
N ASN A 10 5.18 2.42 18.63
CA ASN A 10 4.30 1.82 17.63
C ASN A 10 4.96 0.63 16.94
N CYS A 11 6.28 0.68 16.72
CA CYS A 11 7.05 -0.44 16.21
C CYS A 11 7.03 -1.62 17.19
N ASP A 12 7.28 -1.34 18.48
CA ASP A 12 7.33 -2.38 19.51
C ASP A 12 5.97 -3.06 19.70
N LYS A 13 4.89 -2.28 19.80
CA LYS A 13 3.51 -2.80 19.83
C LYS A 13 3.19 -3.65 18.61
N LEU A 14 3.71 -3.27 17.45
CA LEU A 14 3.51 -4.02 16.21
C LEU A 14 4.23 -5.36 16.24
N LEU A 15 5.49 -5.38 16.69
CA LEU A 15 6.28 -6.61 16.81
C LEU A 15 5.68 -7.56 17.85
N GLU A 16 5.21 -7.02 18.98
CA GLU A 16 4.52 -7.79 20.00
C GLU A 16 3.23 -8.41 19.44
N ALA A 17 2.41 -7.62 18.75
CA ALA A 17 1.20 -8.11 18.09
C ALA A 17 1.52 -9.17 17.02
N TYR A 18 2.62 -9.00 16.28
CA TYR A 18 3.08 -9.98 15.29
C TYR A 18 3.42 -11.32 15.94
N HIS A 19 4.30 -11.34 16.94
CA HIS A 19 4.68 -12.57 17.61
C HIS A 19 3.50 -13.24 18.32
N THR A 20 2.61 -12.46 18.94
CA THR A 20 1.45 -12.98 19.66
C THR A 20 0.45 -13.69 18.75
N ASN A 21 0.28 -13.19 17.52
CA ASN A 21 -0.74 -13.70 16.58
C ASN A 21 -0.13 -14.54 15.44
N LEU A 22 1.18 -14.83 15.47
CA LEU A 22 1.87 -15.50 14.37
C LEU A 22 1.31 -16.90 14.09
N ASP A 23 1.11 -17.69 15.15
CA ASP A 23 0.58 -19.06 15.05
C ASP A 23 -0.85 -19.07 14.45
N ASP A 24 -1.70 -18.13 14.87
CA ASP A 24 -3.05 -18.00 14.32
C ASP A 24 -3.05 -17.54 12.86
N VAL A 25 -2.12 -16.66 12.49
CA VAL A 25 -1.91 -16.25 11.09
C VAL A 25 -1.43 -17.43 10.24
N GLN A 26 -0.52 -18.26 10.74
CA GLN A 26 -0.05 -19.45 10.03
C GLN A 26 -1.16 -20.48 9.84
N LYS A 27 -2.00 -20.74 10.86
CA LYS A 27 -3.18 -21.61 10.71
C LYS A 27 -4.19 -21.06 9.71
N LEU A 28 -4.39 -19.74 9.70
CA LEU A 28 -5.25 -19.08 8.72
C LEU A 28 -4.68 -19.27 7.30
N GLN A 29 -3.37 -19.10 7.14
CA GLN A 29 -2.64 -19.28 5.89
C GLN A 29 -2.76 -20.72 5.37
N GLU A 30 -2.59 -21.72 6.24
CA GLU A 30 -2.83 -23.12 5.90
C GLU A 30 -4.28 -23.35 5.44
N THR A 31 -5.27 -22.78 6.13
CA THR A 31 -6.69 -22.87 5.74
C THR A 31 -6.90 -22.25 4.35
N LEU A 32 -6.27 -21.10 4.06
CA LEU A 32 -6.40 -20.43 2.78
C LEU A 32 -5.83 -21.25 1.63
N ILE A 33 -4.62 -21.81 1.81
CA ILE A 33 -3.93 -22.57 0.77
C ILE A 33 -4.60 -23.94 0.57
N ARG A 34 -4.99 -24.63 1.64
CA ARG A 34 -5.53 -25.99 1.56
C ARG A 34 -7.01 -26.05 1.20
N ASP A 35 -7.81 -25.13 1.72
CA ASP A 35 -9.28 -25.23 1.62
C ASP A 35 -9.86 -24.18 0.65
N ILE A 36 -9.33 -22.94 0.67
CA ILE A 36 -9.91 -21.83 -0.11
C ILE A 36 -9.33 -21.77 -1.53
N LEU A 37 -8.01 -21.90 -1.70
CA LEU A 37 -7.36 -21.78 -3.00
C LEU A 37 -7.85 -22.82 -4.02
N PRO A 38 -8.05 -24.11 -3.68
CA PRO A 38 -8.63 -25.07 -4.62
C PRO A 38 -10.05 -24.69 -5.04
N SER A 39 -10.88 -24.26 -4.08
CA SER A 39 -12.25 -23.80 -4.38
C SER A 39 -12.26 -22.59 -5.32
N VAL A 40 -11.34 -21.63 -5.15
CA VAL A 40 -11.23 -20.46 -6.04
C VAL A 40 -10.66 -20.84 -7.40
N THR A 41 -9.74 -21.80 -7.44
CA THR A 41 -9.16 -22.35 -8.67
C THR A 41 -10.24 -22.98 -9.54
N ASP A 42 -11.11 -23.80 -8.92
CA ASP A 42 -12.23 -24.45 -9.61
C ASP A 42 -13.29 -23.42 -10.03
N GLU A 43 -13.66 -22.48 -9.15
CA GLU A 43 -14.68 -21.45 -9.42
C GLU A 43 -14.30 -20.54 -10.59
N LEU A 44 -13.04 -20.09 -10.65
CA LEU A 44 -12.54 -19.17 -11.66
C LEU A 44 -11.89 -19.88 -12.86
N ASN A 45 -11.82 -21.22 -12.86
CA ASN A 45 -11.10 -22.03 -13.85
C ASN A 45 -9.66 -21.54 -14.07
N LEU A 46 -8.91 -21.35 -12.98
CA LEU A 46 -7.56 -20.81 -13.04
C LEU A 46 -6.59 -21.76 -13.76
N THR A 47 -5.63 -21.20 -14.47
CA THR A 47 -4.51 -21.97 -15.04
C THR A 47 -3.54 -22.38 -13.93
N PRO A 48 -2.75 -23.45 -14.11
CA PRO A 48 -1.74 -23.87 -13.13
C PRO A 48 -0.81 -22.73 -12.71
N ASP A 49 -0.32 -21.94 -13.68
CA ASP A 49 0.54 -20.78 -13.42
C ASP A 49 -0.14 -19.71 -12.56
N ALA A 50 -1.45 -19.48 -12.78
CA ALA A 50 -2.21 -18.50 -12.00
C ALA A 50 -2.48 -18.99 -10.57
N THR A 51 -2.69 -20.31 -10.40
CA THR A 51 -2.83 -20.95 -9.08
C THR A 51 -1.52 -20.90 -8.32
N GLU A 52 -0.37 -21.18 -8.96
CA GLU A 52 0.95 -21.06 -8.34
C GLU A 52 1.24 -19.62 -7.90
N TRP A 53 0.94 -18.63 -8.75
CA TRP A 53 1.08 -17.22 -8.39
C TRP A 53 0.18 -16.79 -7.23
N ALA A 54 -1.05 -17.31 -7.19
CA ALA A 54 -1.97 -17.10 -6.08
C ALA A 54 -1.43 -17.73 -4.77
N GLU A 55 -0.87 -18.94 -4.85
CA GLU A 55 -0.25 -19.64 -3.73
C GLU A 55 0.97 -18.89 -3.19
N GLU A 56 1.84 -18.38 -4.07
CA GLU A 56 3.00 -17.55 -3.69
C GLU A 56 2.56 -16.32 -2.88
N TRP A 57 1.52 -15.62 -3.34
CA TRP A 57 0.98 -14.48 -2.61
C TRP A 57 0.35 -14.89 -1.27
N LEU A 58 -0.43 -15.98 -1.25
CA LEU A 58 -0.99 -16.50 0.01
C LEU A 58 0.09 -16.98 0.97
N SER A 59 1.28 -17.33 0.47
CA SER A 59 2.46 -17.76 1.23
C SER A 59 3.20 -16.59 1.92
N ASP A 60 2.91 -15.33 1.57
CA ASP A 60 3.47 -14.16 2.26
C ASP A 60 2.79 -13.89 3.61
N THR A 61 3.37 -14.46 4.68
CA THR A 61 2.90 -14.29 6.07
C THR A 61 2.78 -12.83 6.50
N ALA A 62 3.65 -11.93 6.01
CA ALA A 62 3.58 -10.51 6.39
C ALA A 62 2.32 -9.85 5.80
N THR A 63 1.95 -10.19 4.57
CA THR A 63 0.71 -9.73 3.96
C THR A 63 -0.53 -10.31 4.66
N ILE A 64 -0.53 -11.62 4.96
CA ILE A 64 -1.65 -12.25 5.67
C ILE A 64 -1.83 -11.61 7.06
N PHE A 65 -0.74 -11.43 7.81
CA PHE A 65 -0.77 -10.75 9.10
C PHE A 65 -1.35 -9.33 9.02
N ARG A 66 -0.95 -8.54 8.01
CA ARG A 66 -1.47 -7.17 7.81
C ARG A 66 -2.98 -7.14 7.57
N ILE A 67 -3.49 -8.08 6.77
CA ILE A 67 -4.93 -8.20 6.50
C ILE A 67 -5.67 -8.69 7.76
N ALA A 68 -5.12 -9.66 8.48
CA ALA A 68 -5.67 -10.16 9.74
C ALA A 68 -5.76 -9.05 10.78
N ARG A 69 -4.68 -8.30 11.01
CA ARG A 69 -4.64 -7.18 11.94
C ARG A 69 -5.70 -6.12 11.63
N ARG A 70 -5.91 -5.79 10.35
CA ARG A 70 -6.95 -4.83 9.93
C ARG A 70 -8.36 -5.33 10.29
N ASN A 71 -8.59 -6.63 10.25
CA ASN A 71 -9.85 -7.27 10.63
C ASN A 71 -9.83 -7.73 12.10
N GLN A 72 -8.97 -7.16 12.93
CA GLN A 72 -8.83 -7.46 14.36
C GLN A 72 -8.65 -8.97 14.63
N TYR A 73 -7.97 -9.67 13.73
CA TYR A 73 -7.73 -11.12 13.77
C TYR A 73 -9.01 -11.97 13.78
N THR A 74 -10.15 -11.41 13.37
CA THR A 74 -11.39 -12.18 13.23
C THR A 74 -11.27 -13.11 12.01
N LYS A 75 -11.24 -14.43 12.26
CA LYS A 75 -10.98 -15.46 11.22
C LYS A 75 -11.90 -15.31 10.00
N SER A 76 -13.22 -15.27 10.20
CA SER A 76 -14.21 -15.20 9.10
C SER A 76 -14.06 -13.94 8.25
N PHE A 77 -13.92 -12.77 8.89
CA PHE A 77 -13.72 -11.50 8.18
C PHE A 77 -12.38 -11.46 7.45
N THR A 78 -11.33 -12.05 8.04
CA THR A 78 -10.01 -12.11 7.42
C THR A 78 -10.02 -13.02 6.19
N LEU A 79 -10.59 -14.22 6.28
CA LEU A 79 -10.74 -15.13 5.13
C LEU A 79 -11.51 -14.47 3.98
N GLU A 80 -12.63 -13.83 4.29
CA GLU A 80 -13.44 -13.13 3.30
C GLU A 80 -12.68 -11.95 2.66
N ALA A 81 -11.94 -11.18 3.45
CA ALA A 81 -11.11 -10.07 2.95
C ALA A 81 -9.98 -10.58 2.04
N ILE A 82 -9.33 -11.69 2.41
CA ILE A 82 -8.27 -12.30 1.61
C ILE A 82 -8.83 -12.87 0.31
N ARG A 83 -9.96 -13.58 0.34
CA ARG A 83 -10.62 -14.09 -0.87
C ARG A 83 -10.95 -12.96 -1.84
N LYS A 84 -11.57 -11.87 -1.37
CA LYS A 84 -11.87 -10.69 -2.20
C LYS A 84 -10.63 -10.05 -2.81
N ASN A 85 -9.53 -10.01 -2.05
CA ASN A 85 -8.26 -9.49 -2.53
C ASN A 85 -7.64 -10.41 -3.59
N LEU A 86 -7.70 -11.73 -3.37
CA LEU A 86 -7.21 -12.73 -4.29
C LEU A 86 -7.91 -12.66 -5.65
N VAL A 87 -9.24 -12.64 -5.66
CA VAL A 87 -10.04 -12.51 -6.89
C VAL A 87 -9.66 -11.23 -7.64
N TRP A 88 -9.63 -10.09 -6.94
CA TRP A 88 -9.24 -8.84 -7.58
C TRP A 88 -7.81 -8.86 -8.14
N ARG A 89 -6.87 -9.47 -7.42
CA ARG A 89 -5.48 -9.62 -7.85
C ARG A 89 -5.37 -10.43 -9.13
N LEU A 90 -6.12 -11.53 -9.23
CA LEU A 90 -6.20 -12.34 -10.43
C LEU A 90 -6.82 -11.55 -11.60
N ASP A 91 -7.84 -10.73 -11.34
CA ASP A 91 -8.49 -9.93 -12.39
C ASP A 91 -7.65 -8.74 -12.89
N ASN A 92 -6.75 -8.20 -12.06
CA ASN A 92 -6.11 -6.89 -12.33
C ASN A 92 -4.58 -6.93 -12.40
N LEU A 93 -3.93 -7.89 -11.74
CA LEU A 93 -2.46 -7.96 -11.65
C LEU A 93 -1.88 -9.18 -12.35
N TRP A 94 -2.70 -10.20 -12.60
CA TRP A 94 -2.31 -11.38 -13.36
C TRP A 94 -2.63 -11.19 -14.85
N PRO A 95 -1.72 -11.55 -15.78
CA PRO A 95 -0.36 -12.02 -15.54
C PRO A 95 0.59 -10.90 -15.10
N PRO A 96 1.61 -11.21 -14.28
CA PRO A 96 2.59 -10.23 -13.83
C PRO A 96 3.26 -9.59 -15.06
N SER A 97 3.17 -8.27 -15.14
CA SER A 97 3.81 -7.48 -16.20
C SER A 97 5.16 -6.97 -15.72
N ASN A 98 6.08 -6.78 -16.68
CA ASN A 98 7.37 -6.18 -16.36
C ASN A 98 7.17 -4.78 -15.74
N PRO A 99 7.91 -4.44 -14.68
CA PRO A 99 7.77 -3.15 -14.02
C PRO A 99 8.05 -2.03 -15.03
N ILE A 100 7.07 -1.16 -15.23
CA ILE A 100 7.23 0.03 -16.06
C ILE A 100 8.01 1.06 -15.23
N PRO A 101 9.19 1.52 -15.68
CA PRO A 101 9.93 2.55 -14.96
C PRO A 101 9.11 3.84 -14.94
N MET A 102 8.62 4.19 -13.75
CA MET A 102 7.93 5.45 -13.51
C MET A 102 8.99 6.52 -13.20
N SER A 103 9.14 7.52 -14.05
CA SER A 103 10.16 8.57 -13.90
C SER A 103 9.98 9.42 -12.63
N ASN A 104 8.82 9.36 -11.99
CA ASN A 104 8.45 10.09 -10.80
C ASN A 104 8.44 9.24 -9.51
N VAL A 105 8.64 7.93 -9.61
CA VAL A 105 8.69 7.03 -8.45
C VAL A 105 10.11 6.47 -8.33
N HIS A 106 10.79 6.83 -7.26
CA HIS A 106 12.13 6.37 -6.97
C HIS A 106 12.12 5.55 -5.68
N CYS A 107 12.47 4.28 -5.76
CA CYS A 107 12.72 3.47 -4.58
C CYS A 107 14.21 3.59 -4.23
N ILE A 108 14.52 3.91 -2.97
CA ILE A 108 15.90 3.85 -2.51
C ILE A 108 16.27 2.38 -2.35
N PRO A 109 17.33 1.90 -3.02
CA PRO A 109 17.76 0.52 -2.89
C PRO A 109 18.06 0.16 -1.43
N PRO A 110 17.61 -1.01 -0.94
CA PRO A 110 17.73 -1.39 0.47
C PRO A 110 19.19 -1.62 0.92
N ASP A 111 20.11 -1.85 -0.02
CA ASP A 111 21.56 -1.91 0.18
C ASP A 111 22.19 -0.53 0.42
N ILE A 112 21.52 0.55 -0.01
CA ILE A 112 22.00 1.93 0.14
C ILE A 112 21.46 2.55 1.42
N ALA A 113 20.15 2.50 1.64
CA ALA A 113 19.54 3.05 2.85
C ALA A 113 18.18 2.43 3.16
N LEU A 114 17.95 2.24 4.46
CA LEU A 114 16.67 1.88 5.04
C LEU A 114 16.25 2.97 6.02
N ASP A 115 14.97 2.99 6.37
CA ASP A 115 14.52 3.80 7.50
C ASP A 115 15.14 3.29 8.83
N PRO A 116 15.06 4.07 9.92
CA PRO A 116 15.60 3.65 11.23
C PRO A 116 14.97 2.38 11.82
N PHE A 117 13.91 1.86 11.21
CA PHE A 117 13.21 0.63 11.58
C PHE A 117 13.41 -0.49 10.53
N GLY A 118 14.36 -0.34 9.61
CA GLY A 118 14.73 -1.34 8.61
C GLY A 118 13.77 -1.46 7.42
N ARG A 119 12.95 -0.44 7.15
CA ARG A 119 11.94 -0.46 6.07
C ARG A 119 12.45 0.26 4.82
N PRO A 120 12.06 -0.20 3.62
CA PRO A 120 12.43 0.47 2.37
C PRO A 120 11.77 1.84 2.24
N ILE A 121 12.48 2.79 1.62
CA ILE A 121 12.02 4.16 1.43
C ILE A 121 11.65 4.38 -0.04
N GLY A 122 10.39 4.76 -0.28
CA GLY A 122 9.91 5.21 -1.58
C GLY A 122 9.78 6.72 -1.63
N VAL A 123 10.32 7.34 -2.68
CA VAL A 123 10.25 8.78 -2.97
C VAL A 123 9.37 8.99 -4.20
N LEU A 124 8.28 9.74 -4.01
CA LEU A 124 7.38 10.13 -5.09
C LEU A 124 7.57 11.62 -5.40
N GLN A 125 8.11 11.91 -6.58
CA GLN A 125 8.32 13.28 -7.04
C GLN A 125 7.09 13.77 -7.82
N PHE A 126 6.38 14.74 -7.27
CA PHE A 126 5.24 15.37 -7.95
C PHE A 126 5.62 16.52 -8.89
N PHE A 127 6.93 16.75 -9.07
CA PHE A 127 7.48 17.94 -9.73
C PHE A 127 8.33 17.59 -10.95
N GLU A 128 7.67 17.22 -12.04
CA GLU A 128 8.16 17.56 -13.38
C GLU A 128 7.01 18.06 -14.28
N THR A 129 5.80 17.53 -14.10
CA THR A 129 4.63 17.91 -14.92
C THR A 129 4.17 19.34 -14.65
N VAL A 130 4.15 19.78 -13.40
CA VAL A 130 3.67 21.14 -13.03
C VAL A 130 4.56 22.25 -13.59
N ARG A 131 5.88 22.04 -13.74
CA ARG A 131 6.81 23.10 -14.19
C ARG A 131 6.79 23.31 -15.71
N ARG A 132 6.61 22.25 -16.51
CA ARG A 132 6.42 22.39 -17.97
C ARG A 132 5.07 23.04 -18.29
N ASP A 133 4.04 22.73 -17.51
CA ASP A 133 2.70 23.26 -17.75
C ASP A 133 2.52 24.70 -17.24
N LEU A 134 3.25 25.13 -16.21
CA LEU A 134 3.27 26.54 -15.80
C LEU A 134 3.91 27.47 -16.85
N GLN A 135 4.81 26.95 -17.71
CA GLN A 135 5.28 27.69 -18.89
C GLN A 135 4.28 27.66 -20.06
N GLN A 136 3.36 26.69 -20.10
CA GLN A 136 2.28 26.58 -21.11
C GLN A 136 0.91 27.09 -20.63
N MET A 137 0.83 27.63 -19.40
CA MET A 137 -0.40 28.09 -18.74
C MET A 137 -0.94 29.43 -19.30
N GLY A 138 -0.95 29.54 -20.63
CA GLY A 138 -1.78 30.50 -21.35
C GLY A 138 -3.17 29.96 -21.70
N LYS A 139 -3.41 28.64 -21.80
CA LYS A 139 -4.66 28.11 -22.42
C LYS A 139 -5.26 26.77 -21.95
N ALA A 140 -4.73 26.06 -20.95
CA ALA A 140 -5.28 24.74 -20.59
C ALA A 140 -5.59 24.59 -19.09
N ASN A 141 -6.67 25.23 -18.62
CA ASN A 141 -6.95 25.34 -17.19
C ASN A 141 -8.00 24.35 -16.62
N LEU A 142 -8.38 23.27 -17.32
CA LEU A 142 -9.47 22.39 -16.83
C LEU A 142 -9.26 20.88 -17.00
N THR A 143 -8.30 20.42 -17.81
CA THR A 143 -8.18 18.98 -18.14
C THR A 143 -7.32 18.21 -17.12
N PHE A 144 -6.27 18.83 -16.58
CA PHE A 144 -5.27 18.13 -15.76
C PHE A 144 -5.72 17.87 -14.31
N GLN A 145 -6.54 18.74 -13.73
CA GLN A 145 -7.10 18.50 -12.39
C GLN A 145 -7.93 17.21 -12.34
N ARG A 146 -8.66 16.92 -13.41
CA ARG A 146 -9.59 15.77 -13.47
C ARG A 146 -8.85 14.43 -13.57
N ALA A 147 -7.90 14.30 -14.50
CA ALA A 147 -7.13 13.07 -14.68
C ALA A 147 -6.29 12.70 -13.44
N GLY A 148 -5.68 13.69 -12.79
CA GLY A 148 -4.97 13.47 -11.52
C GLY A 148 -5.91 13.06 -10.39
N LEU A 149 -7.06 13.72 -10.24
CA LEU A 149 -8.07 13.34 -9.25
C LEU A 149 -8.65 11.94 -9.50
N ASP A 150 -8.84 11.55 -10.75
CA ASP A 150 -9.41 10.25 -11.12
C ASP A 150 -8.43 9.11 -10.81
N ILE A 151 -7.14 9.25 -11.14
CA ILE A 151 -6.09 8.27 -10.78
C ILE A 151 -5.96 8.15 -9.26
N MET A 152 -5.99 9.27 -8.54
CA MET A 152 -5.90 9.26 -7.08
C MET A 152 -7.16 8.67 -6.44
N THR A 153 -8.34 8.96 -6.99
CA THR A 153 -9.62 8.36 -6.54
C THR A 153 -9.63 6.86 -6.77
N TRP A 154 -9.16 6.40 -7.93
CA TRP A 154 -8.96 4.99 -8.22
C TRP A 154 -7.96 4.36 -7.25
N ALA A 155 -6.80 4.98 -7.02
CA ALA A 155 -5.80 4.46 -6.08
C ALA A 155 -6.36 4.35 -4.64
N VAL A 156 -7.14 5.33 -4.19
CA VAL A 156 -7.76 5.32 -2.85
C VAL A 156 -8.86 4.29 -2.71
N ARG A 157 -9.72 4.15 -3.73
CA ARG A 157 -10.87 3.25 -3.66
C ARG A 157 -10.50 1.81 -3.95
N GLU A 158 -9.55 1.60 -4.86
CA GLU A 158 -9.23 0.29 -5.39
C GLU A 158 -7.91 -0.26 -4.82
N VAL A 159 -6.85 0.55 -4.75
CA VAL A 159 -5.51 0.02 -4.43
C VAL A 159 -5.26 0.02 -2.91
N ILE A 160 -5.47 1.14 -2.23
CA ILE A 160 -5.17 1.28 -0.79
C ILE A 160 -5.91 0.24 0.08
N PRO A 161 -7.20 -0.07 -0.14
CA PRO A 161 -7.89 -1.07 0.66
C PRO A 161 -7.32 -2.48 0.49
N ARG A 162 -6.58 -2.74 -0.61
CA ARG A 162 -6.02 -4.06 -0.93
C ARG A 162 -4.59 -4.23 -0.43
N TYR A 163 -3.92 -3.15 0.00
CA TYR A 163 -2.58 -3.18 0.56
C TYR A 163 -2.53 -2.59 1.98
N PRO A 164 -3.24 -3.20 2.96
CA PRO A 164 -3.33 -2.65 4.31
C PRO A 164 -1.98 -2.65 5.02
N GLY A 165 -1.61 -1.54 5.65
CA GLY A 165 -0.42 -1.48 6.52
C GLY A 165 0.92 -1.59 5.81
N MET A 166 0.99 -1.39 4.50
CA MET A 166 2.24 -1.29 3.74
C MET A 166 2.94 0.07 3.89
N LEU A 167 2.18 1.12 4.21
CA LEU A 167 2.72 2.47 4.42
C LEU A 167 3.01 2.67 5.90
N ALA A 168 4.29 2.84 6.23
CA ALA A 168 4.75 3.16 7.57
C ALA A 168 4.50 4.64 7.91
N GLY A 169 4.78 5.53 6.97
CA GLY A 169 4.59 6.97 7.13
C GLY A 169 4.77 7.67 5.79
N VAL A 170 4.16 8.84 5.65
CA VAL A 170 4.30 9.68 4.45
C VAL A 170 4.82 11.04 4.88
N PHE A 171 5.98 11.40 4.35
CA PHE A 171 6.63 12.69 4.60
C PHE A 171 6.51 13.54 3.35
N ILE A 172 6.04 14.78 3.51
CA ILE A 172 5.98 15.75 2.41
C ILE A 172 7.15 16.70 2.54
N LEU A 173 8.03 16.67 1.55
CA LEU A 173 9.15 17.59 1.41
C LEU A 173 8.75 18.76 0.50
N ASN A 174 9.31 19.94 0.73
CA ASN A 174 9.06 21.15 -0.06
C ASN A 174 7.59 21.62 -0.09
N TYR A 175 6.90 21.57 1.05
CA TYR A 175 5.54 22.10 1.18
C TYR A 175 5.50 23.62 0.98
N SER A 176 4.79 24.07 -0.06
CA SER A 176 4.51 25.49 -0.32
C SER A 176 3.01 25.78 -0.15
N TRP A 177 2.64 27.04 0.10
CA TRP A 177 1.24 27.47 0.31
C TRP A 177 0.30 27.08 -0.84
N ALA A 178 0.82 26.93 -2.07
CA ALA A 178 0.08 26.42 -3.22
C ALA A 178 -0.34 24.93 -3.11
N HIS A 179 0.22 24.19 -2.15
CA HIS A 179 -0.01 22.75 -1.92
C HIS A 179 -1.00 22.48 -0.79
N SER A 180 -1.57 23.50 -0.14
CA SER A 180 -2.53 23.33 0.96
C SER A 180 -3.82 22.61 0.50
N GLY A 181 -4.24 22.84 -0.74
CA GLY A 181 -5.32 22.11 -1.40
C GLY A 181 -4.98 20.63 -1.61
N MET A 182 -3.75 20.34 -2.04
CA MET A 182 -3.27 18.97 -2.25
C MET A 182 -3.13 18.20 -0.93
N TRP A 183 -2.73 18.86 0.16
CA TRP A 183 -2.63 18.24 1.49
C TRP A 183 -3.99 17.79 2.03
N ASN A 184 -5.08 18.52 1.77
CA ASN A 184 -6.43 18.07 2.14
C ASN A 184 -6.89 16.86 1.32
N VAL A 185 -6.37 16.68 0.11
CA VAL A 185 -6.61 15.48 -0.71
C VAL A 185 -5.75 14.31 -0.20
N VAL A 186 -4.46 14.53 0.06
CA VAL A 186 -3.54 13.52 0.64
C VAL A 186 -4.02 13.05 2.01
N LYS A 187 -4.55 13.94 2.85
CA LYS A 187 -5.15 13.54 4.13
C LYS A 187 -6.38 12.65 3.98
N ARG A 188 -7.09 12.69 2.84
CA ARG A 188 -8.17 11.74 2.53
C ARG A 188 -7.65 10.42 1.95
N ILE A 189 -6.41 10.40 1.47
CA ILE A 189 -5.71 9.25 0.89
C ILE A 189 -5.01 8.42 1.99
N LEU A 190 -4.52 9.06 3.04
CA LEU A 190 -3.78 8.40 4.12
C LEU A 190 -4.72 7.63 5.06
N PRO A 191 -4.42 6.35 5.37
CA PRO A 191 -5.07 5.63 6.46
C PRO A 191 -4.99 6.42 7.77
N THR A 192 -5.98 6.32 8.64
CA THR A 192 -6.02 7.05 9.92
C THR A 192 -4.78 6.79 10.78
N SER A 193 -4.20 5.59 10.68
CA SER A 193 -2.94 5.20 11.30
C SER A 193 -1.70 5.93 10.78
N CYS A 194 -1.73 6.46 9.55
CA CYS A 194 -0.69 7.31 8.98
C CYS A 194 -0.95 8.80 9.25
N LEU A 195 -2.21 9.21 9.45
CA LEU A 195 -2.55 10.60 9.78
C LEU A 195 -1.99 11.00 11.15
N GLU A 196 -2.03 10.08 12.13
CA GLU A 196 -1.44 10.28 13.46
C GLU A 196 0.10 10.32 13.43
N GLN A 197 0.73 9.78 12.38
CA GLN A 197 2.19 9.73 12.20
C GLN A 197 2.70 10.75 11.17
N SER A 198 1.82 11.52 10.54
CA SER A 198 2.17 12.50 9.53
C SER A 198 2.70 13.78 10.18
N LEU A 199 3.98 13.74 10.52
CA LEU A 199 4.69 14.90 11.02
C LEU A 199 4.83 15.97 9.92
N LEU A 200 4.39 17.17 10.30
CA LEU A 200 4.48 18.44 9.59
C LEU A 200 5.94 18.80 9.23
N PRO A 201 6.15 19.78 8.31
CA PRO A 201 7.26 19.78 7.36
C PRO A 201 8.62 19.93 8.05
N ILE A 202 9.57 19.09 7.63
CA ILE A 202 10.99 19.34 7.90
C ILE A 202 11.38 20.52 7.00
N ARG A 203 11.73 21.63 7.64
CA ARG A 203 12.15 22.88 7.00
C ARG A 203 13.62 22.83 6.61
#